data_AF-A0A8B3CK46-F1
#
_entry.id   AF-A0A8B3CK46-F1
#
_cell.length_a   1.000
_cell.length_b   1.000
_cell.length_c   1.000
_cell.angle_alpha   90.00
_cell.angle_beta   90.00
_cell.angle_gamma   90.00
#
_symmetry.space_group_name_H-M   'P 1'
#
loop_
_entity.id
_entity.type
_entity.pdbx_description
1 polymer ?
#
loop_
_entity_poly.entity_id
_entity_poly.type
_entity_poly.pdbx_seq_one_letter_code
_entity_poly.pdbx_strand_id
1 'polypeptide(L)'
;MSPTNINVPVGQSIAICADQNGTPTLTFAQAGSFKLTAFNGSQTHSSSKCNSNFSDFSITVKDPGNTLILTSSATGATLDINASANSQYTITVNGIASSSPYSCQGVRASISTNAARLTVALN
;
A
#
# COMPACT_ATOMS: atom_id res chain seq x y z
N MET A 1 -4.18 9.39 11.88
CA MET A 1 -4.00 10.22 10.68
C MET A 1 -2.86 9.61 9.89
N SER A 2 -3.14 9.06 8.70
CA SER A 2 -2.11 8.52 7.80
C SER A 2 -1.32 9.66 7.14
N PRO A 3 0.02 9.59 7.03
CA PRO A 3 0.83 10.67 6.48
C PRO A 3 0.63 10.82 4.96
N THR A 4 0.33 12.04 4.50
CA THR A 4 0.07 12.37 3.08
C THR A 4 1.30 12.78 2.29
N ASN A 5 2.44 13.01 2.96
CA ASN A 5 3.73 13.30 2.32
C ASN A 5 4.82 12.56 3.09
N ILE A 6 5.22 11.40 2.58
CA ILE A 6 6.21 10.56 3.25
C ILE A 6 7.57 10.90 2.65
N ASN A 7 8.31 11.74 3.39
CA ASN A 7 9.72 11.92 3.14
C ASN A 7 10.44 10.69 3.70
N VAL A 8 11.15 9.94 2.86
CA VAL A 8 11.90 8.76 3.28
C VAL A 8 13.37 9.14 3.40
N PRO A 9 13.89 9.37 4.62
CA PRO A 9 15.30 9.13 4.89
C PRO A 9 15.62 7.68 4.51
N VAL A 10 16.75 7.48 3.83
CA VAL A 10 17.25 6.17 3.40
C VAL A 10 16.94 5.03 4.40
N GLY A 11 16.33 3.93 3.92
CA GLY A 11 16.12 2.73 4.74
C GLY A 11 14.83 2.62 5.54
N GLN A 12 13.77 3.39 5.23
CA GLN A 12 12.48 3.25 5.95
C GLN A 12 11.48 2.29 5.27
N SER A 13 10.66 1.67 6.11
CA SER A 13 9.42 1.01 5.72
C SER A 13 8.23 1.91 6.00
N ILE A 14 7.32 1.95 5.04
CA ILE A 14 6.07 2.67 5.08
C ILE A 14 4.94 1.66 5.22
N ALA A 15 4.12 1.82 6.26
CA ALA A 15 2.83 1.17 6.35
C ALA A 15 1.79 2.01 5.58
N ILE A 16 1.13 1.38 4.60
CA ILE A 16 0.12 2.01 3.75
C ILE A 16 -1.23 1.44 4.16
N CYS A 17 -1.94 2.22 4.98
CA CYS A 17 -3.27 1.87 5.42
C CYS A 17 -4.30 2.16 4.33
N ALA A 18 -5.30 1.28 4.32
CA ALA A 18 -6.56 1.34 3.62
C ALA A 18 -7.25 2.69 3.41
N ASP A 19 -7.13 3.61 4.37
CA ASP A 19 -7.96 4.82 4.46
C ASP A 19 -7.52 5.95 3.53
N GLN A 20 -6.60 5.67 2.62
CA GLN A 20 -5.94 6.67 1.78
C GLN A 20 -6.79 7.06 0.56
N ASN A 21 -7.85 7.82 0.84
CA ASN A 21 -8.43 8.75 -0.15
C ASN A 21 -7.45 9.85 -0.57
N GLY A 22 -6.30 10.00 0.10
CA GLY A 22 -5.20 10.83 -0.37
C GLY A 22 -4.16 9.93 -1.02
N THR A 23 -4.00 9.99 -2.35
CA THR A 23 -2.87 9.41 -3.09
C THR A 23 -1.55 9.74 -2.38
N PRO A 24 -1.00 8.84 -1.56
CA PRO A 24 0.24 9.13 -0.85
C PRO A 24 1.38 9.30 -1.86
N THR A 25 2.33 10.14 -1.50
CA THR A 25 3.54 10.32 -2.30
C THR A 25 4.78 9.93 -1.51
N LEU A 26 5.71 9.30 -2.21
CA LEU A 26 7.05 8.94 -1.76
C LEU A 26 8.03 9.93 -2.36
N THR A 27 8.77 10.66 -1.53
CA THR A 27 9.82 11.57 -1.98
C THR A 27 11.18 11.12 -1.47
N PHE A 28 12.15 11.04 -2.37
CA PHE A 28 13.53 10.69 -2.03
C PHE A 28 14.33 11.95 -1.69
N ALA A 29 14.88 12.03 -0.48
CA ALA A 29 15.66 13.19 -0.06
C ALA A 29 16.98 13.37 -0.84
N GLN A 30 17.53 12.29 -1.40
CA GLN A 30 18.80 12.28 -2.13
C GLN A 30 18.69 11.41 -3.38
N ALA A 31 19.51 11.69 -4.38
CA ALA A 31 19.63 10.83 -5.54
C ALA A 31 20.40 9.55 -5.18
N GLY A 32 20.04 8.41 -5.76
CA GLY A 32 20.69 7.14 -5.46
C GLY A 32 20.01 5.92 -6.07
N SER A 33 20.65 4.77 -5.87
CA SER A 33 20.08 3.46 -6.19
C SER A 33 19.31 2.94 -4.99
N PHE A 34 18.07 2.54 -5.20
CA PHE A 34 17.17 2.07 -4.16
C PHE A 34 16.48 0.78 -4.56
N LYS A 35 16.26 -0.10 -3.59
CA LYS A 35 15.42 -1.26 -3.71
C LYS A 35 14.08 -1.02 -3.05
N LEU A 36 13.02 -1.10 -3.85
CA LEU A 36 11.64 -1.09 -3.40
C LEU A 36 11.20 -2.53 -3.11
N THR A 37 10.48 -2.74 -2.00
CA THR A 37 9.82 -4.01 -1.69
C THR A 37 8.38 -3.75 -1.24
N ALA A 38 7.39 -4.25 -1.98
CA ALA A 38 5.97 -3.98 -1.75
C ALA A 38 5.18 -5.26 -1.45
N PHE A 39 4.46 -5.26 -0.33
CA PHE A 39 3.59 -6.34 0.12
C PHE A 39 2.12 -5.89 0.09
N ASN A 40 1.23 -6.81 -0.29
CA ASN A 40 -0.21 -6.61 -0.21
C ASN A 40 -0.65 -6.35 1.24
N GLY A 41 -1.74 -5.61 1.38
CA GLY A 41 -2.50 -5.57 2.63
C GLY A 41 -3.68 -6.53 2.56
N SER A 42 -4.36 -6.73 3.68
CA SER A 42 -5.53 -7.61 3.76
C SER A 42 -6.69 -6.98 4.50
N GLN A 43 -7.90 -7.29 4.07
CA GLN A 43 -9.14 -6.99 4.77
C GLN A 43 -9.75 -8.26 5.32
N THR A 44 -10.24 -8.18 6.55
CA THR A 44 -11.03 -9.24 7.16
C THR A 44 -12.46 -8.76 7.35
N HIS A 45 -13.39 -9.50 6.77
CA HIS A 45 -14.82 -9.29 6.87
C HIS A 45 -15.37 -10.24 7.93
N SER A 46 -15.73 -9.71 9.10
CA SER A 46 -16.18 -10.51 10.25
C SER A 46 -17.64 -10.25 10.57
N SER A 47 -18.39 -11.30 10.88
CA SER A 47 -19.76 -11.22 11.37
C SER A 47 -19.95 -12.24 12.49
N SER A 48 -20.76 -11.92 13.50
CA SER A 48 -21.07 -12.86 14.59
C SER A 48 -21.95 -14.05 14.15
N LYS A 49 -22.38 -14.07 12.89
CA LYS A 49 -23.33 -15.06 12.33
C LYS A 49 -22.71 -16.02 11.32
N CYS A 50 -21.44 -15.87 10.97
CA CYS A 50 -20.75 -16.71 9.98
C CYS A 50 -19.23 -16.63 10.15
N ASN A 51 -18.51 -17.47 9.41
CA ASN A 51 -17.06 -17.40 9.34
C ASN A 51 -16.59 -16.11 8.67
N SER A 52 -15.43 -15.62 9.10
CA SER A 52 -14.80 -14.44 8.49
C SER A 52 -14.35 -14.74 7.06
N ASN A 53 -14.46 -13.74 6.19
CA ASN A 53 -13.92 -13.77 4.84
C ASN A 53 -12.70 -12.86 4.75
N PHE A 54 -11.73 -13.24 3.92
CA PHE A 54 -10.49 -12.50 3.74
C PHE A 54 -10.36 -12.08 2.28
N SER A 55 -9.91 -10.85 2.06
CA SER A 55 -9.59 -10.32 0.75
C SER A 55 -8.30 -9.53 0.83
N ASP A 56 -7.46 -9.66 -0.18
CA ASP A 56 -6.25 -8.87 -0.28
C ASP A 56 -6.51 -7.61 -1.11
N PHE A 57 -5.74 -6.56 -0.82
CA PHE A 57 -5.68 -5.36 -1.63
C PHE A 57 -4.21 -5.05 -1.96
N SER A 58 -3.99 -4.42 -3.12
CA SER A 58 -2.64 -4.15 -3.61
C SER A 58 -2.32 -2.66 -3.57
N ILE A 59 -1.02 -2.36 -3.59
CA ILE A 59 -0.51 -1.02 -3.85
C ILE A 59 0.24 -1.02 -5.17
N THR A 60 0.12 0.09 -5.90
CA THR A 60 0.90 0.36 -7.10
C THR A 60 1.75 1.59 -6.89
N VAL A 61 2.98 1.58 -7.38
CA VAL A 61 3.91 2.71 -7.35
C VAL A 61 4.12 3.20 -8.77
N LYS A 62 3.99 4.51 -8.97
CA LYS A 62 4.30 5.18 -10.21
C LYS A 62 5.47 6.14 -10.04
N ASP A 63 6.27 6.25 -11.08
CA ASP A 63 7.38 7.21 -11.14
C ASP A 63 6.88 8.66 -11.35
N PRO A 64 7.77 9.66 -11.31
CA PRO A 64 7.40 11.06 -11.59
C PRO A 64 6.83 11.28 -13.01
N GLY A 65 7.11 10.37 -13.95
CA GLY A 65 6.54 10.35 -15.30
C GLY A 65 5.16 9.69 -15.38
N ASN A 66 4.57 9.29 -14.25
CA ASN A 66 3.28 8.58 -14.14
C ASN A 66 3.28 7.17 -14.77
N THR A 67 4.47 6.57 -14.95
CA THR A 67 4.64 5.19 -15.39
C THR A 67 4.50 4.25 -14.20
N LEU A 68 3.69 3.19 -14.34
CA LEU A 68 3.62 2.13 -13.35
C LEU A 68 4.94 1.36 -13.30
N ILE A 69 5.59 1.36 -12.14
CA ILE A 69 6.88 0.69 -11.96
C ILE A 69 6.80 -0.53 -11.04
N LEU A 70 5.91 -0.52 -10.04
CA LEU A 70 5.80 -1.62 -9.07
C LEU A 70 4.34 -1.87 -8.72
N THR A 71 3.94 -3.13 -8.68
CA THR A 71 2.68 -3.60 -8.10
C THR A 71 3.02 -4.56 -6.98
N SER A 72 2.44 -4.39 -5.79
CA SER A 72 2.68 -5.28 -4.66
C SER A 72 2.20 -6.70 -4.92
N SER A 73 2.75 -7.65 -4.17
CA SER A 73 2.29 -9.04 -4.16
C SER A 73 2.19 -9.56 -2.72
N ALA A 74 1.50 -10.70 -2.53
CA ALA A 74 1.41 -11.36 -1.23
C ALA A 74 2.78 -11.85 -0.73
N THR A 75 3.69 -12.21 -1.64
CA THR A 75 5.04 -12.70 -1.31
C THR A 75 6.10 -11.60 -1.25
N GLY A 76 5.74 -10.35 -1.58
CA GLY A 76 6.65 -9.23 -1.72
C GLY A 76 7.16 -9.09 -3.15
N ALA A 77 6.76 -8.00 -3.82
CA ALA A 77 7.29 -7.61 -5.11
C ALA A 77 8.47 -6.66 -4.93
N THR A 78 9.55 -6.85 -5.69
CA THR A 78 10.74 -6.02 -5.58
C THR A 78 11.10 -5.35 -6.90
N LEU A 79 11.62 -4.12 -6.81
CA LEU A 79 12.17 -3.41 -7.96
C LEU A 79 13.36 -2.55 -7.52
N ASP A 80 14.44 -2.59 -8.29
CA ASP A 80 15.56 -1.68 -8.17
C ASP A 80 15.33 -0.45 -9.05
N ILE A 81 15.53 0.75 -8.49
CA ILE A 81 15.34 2.03 -9.17
C ILE A 81 16.51 2.99 -8.91
N ASN A 82 16.73 3.89 -9.86
CA ASN A 82 17.56 5.06 -9.67
C ASN A 82 16.64 6.27 -9.46
N ALA A 83 16.58 6.77 -8.22
CA ALA A 83 15.76 7.93 -7.89
C ALA A 83 16.60 9.21 -7.95
N SER A 84 15.99 10.31 -8.40
CA SER A 84 16.57 11.65 -8.29
C SER A 84 16.21 12.29 -6.95
N ALA A 85 17.04 13.21 -6.45
CA ALA A 85 16.69 13.96 -5.25
C ALA A 85 15.39 14.75 -5.49
N ASN A 86 14.51 14.77 -4.49
CA ASN A 86 13.19 15.41 -4.51
C ASN A 86 12.23 14.90 -5.60
N SER A 87 12.52 13.74 -6.20
CA SER A 87 11.59 13.10 -7.13
C SER A 87 10.41 12.49 -6.38
N GLN A 88 9.20 12.75 -6.88
CA GLN A 88 7.95 12.34 -6.25
C GLN A 88 7.37 11.12 -6.98
N TYR A 89 7.24 10.03 -6.25
CA TYR A 89 6.59 8.80 -6.70
C TYR A 89 5.20 8.75 -6.11
N THR A 90 4.21 8.38 -6.91
CA THR A 90 2.83 8.28 -6.45
C THR A 90 2.52 6.84 -6.09
N ILE A 91 1.86 6.62 -4.96
CA ILE A 91 1.37 5.30 -4.58
C ILE A 91 -0.16 5.29 -4.65
N THR A 92 -0.75 4.21 -5.13
CA THR A 92 -2.20 4.04 -5.24
C THR A 92 -2.60 2.72 -4.61
N VAL A 93 -3.66 2.74 -3.80
CA VAL A 93 -4.25 1.55 -3.18
C VAL A 93 -5.36 1.03 -4.09
N ASN A 94 -5.36 -0.26 -4.43
CA ASN A 94 -6.32 -0.88 -5.33
C ASN A 94 -7.00 -2.08 -4.66
N GLY A 95 -8.28 -2.28 -4.95
CA GLY A 95 -9.03 -3.46 -4.49
C GLY A 95 -9.53 -3.37 -3.04
N ILE A 96 -9.50 -2.18 -2.44
CA ILE A 96 -10.03 -2.00 -1.09
C ILE A 96 -11.54 -1.75 -1.07
N ALA A 97 -12.26 -2.47 -0.21
CA ALA A 97 -13.67 -2.23 0.04
C ALA A 97 -13.86 -1.20 1.17
N SER A 98 -14.58 -0.12 0.89
CA SER A 98 -15.02 0.85 1.91
C SER A 98 -16.12 0.30 2.82
N SER A 99 -16.76 -0.79 2.40
CA SER A 99 -17.86 -1.40 3.11
C SER A 99 -18.02 -2.87 2.71
N SER A 100 -18.40 -3.73 3.65
CA SER A 100 -18.37 -5.18 3.39
C SER A 100 -19.46 -5.57 2.39
N PRO A 101 -19.13 -6.26 1.29
CA PRO A 101 -20.14 -6.83 0.40
C PRO A 101 -20.80 -8.08 1.00
N TYR A 102 -20.17 -8.66 2.04
CA TYR A 102 -20.68 -9.86 2.70
C TYR A 102 -21.75 -9.51 3.73
N SER A 103 -22.91 -10.14 3.58
CA SER A 103 -23.95 -10.19 4.59
C SER A 103 -24.17 -11.64 4.99
N CYS A 104 -24.35 -11.87 6.28
CA CYS A 104 -24.57 -13.20 6.85
C CYS A 104 -25.84 -13.17 7.67
N GLN A 105 -26.85 -13.92 7.20
CA GLN A 105 -28.18 -13.99 7.84
C GLN A 105 -28.78 -12.60 8.09
N GLY A 106 -28.64 -11.69 7.11
CA GLY A 106 -29.13 -10.31 7.20
C GLY A 106 -28.23 -9.35 7.99
N VAL A 107 -27.17 -9.83 8.64
CA VAL A 107 -26.19 -8.98 9.35
C VAL A 107 -25.01 -8.69 8.45
N ARG A 108 -24.73 -7.42 8.20
CA ARG A 108 -23.56 -6.99 7.43
C ARG A 108 -22.27 -7.22 8.21
N ALA A 109 -21.27 -7.82 7.58
CA ALA A 109 -19.97 -8.01 8.22
C ALA A 109 -19.25 -6.67 8.42
N SER A 110 -18.56 -6.52 9.56
CA SER A 110 -17.63 -5.42 9.82
C SER A 110 -16.30 -5.67 9.10
N ILE A 111 -15.58 -4.61 8.77
CA ILE A 111 -14.25 -4.69 8.15
C ILE A 111 -13.17 -4.32 9.18
N SER A 112 -12.14 -5.16 9.28
CA SER A 112 -10.83 -4.77 9.81
C SER A 112 -9.79 -4.84 8.70
N THR A 113 -8.74 -4.03 8.78
CA THR A 113 -7.72 -3.95 7.74
C THR A 113 -6.32 -4.03 8.30
N ASN A 114 -5.50 -4.89 7.70
CA ASN A 114 -4.06 -4.90 7.85
C ASN A 114 -3.44 -4.10 6.69
N ALA A 115 -2.53 -3.19 7.03
CA ALA A 115 -1.89 -2.31 6.07
C ALA A 115 -1.06 -3.07 5.03
N ALA A 116 -1.04 -2.55 3.80
CA ALA A 116 0.01 -2.89 2.84
C ALA A 116 1.34 -2.30 3.31
N ARG A 117 2.47 -2.82 2.83
CA ARG A 117 3.79 -2.35 3.25
C ARG A 117 4.67 -2.06 2.05
N LEU A 118 5.26 -0.87 1.99
CA LEU A 118 6.31 -0.51 1.04
C LEU A 118 7.60 -0.27 1.81
N THR A 119 8.66 -0.98 1.49
CA THR A 119 10.00 -0.77 2.07
C THR A 119 10.92 -0.20 1.03
N VAL A 120 11.71 0.80 1.43
CA VAL A 120 12.70 1.45 0.60
C VAL A 120 14.07 1.24 1.24
N ALA A 121 14.93 0.47 0.60
CA ALA A 121 16.31 0.23 1.03
C ALA A 121 17.28 0.86 0.03
N LEU A 122 18.48 1.24 0.49
CA LEU A 122 19.59 1.51 -0.41
C LEU A 122 20.05 0.18 -1.04
N ASN A 123 20.42 0.23 -2.32
CA ASN A 123 21.08 -0.88 -3.00
C ASN A 123 22.60 -0.78 -2.89
#